data_AF-A0A3M2A0I5-F1
#
_entry.id   AF-A0A3M2A0I5-F1
#
_cell.length_a   1.000
_cell.length_b   1.000
_cell.length_c   1.000
_cell.angle_alpha   90.00
_cell.angle_beta   90.00
_cell.angle_gamma   90.00
#
_symmetry.space_group_name_H-M   'P 1'
#
loop_
_entity.id
_entity.type
_entity.pdbx_description
1 polymer ?
#
loop_
_entity_poly.entity_id
_entity_poly.type
_entity_poly.pdbx_seq_one_letter_code
_entity_poly.pdbx_strand_id
1 'polypeptide(L)'
;MLRPSAACAVLAGALAFVSLAPSARASNCAATPVSVDFESGECISVVDRTAGTTVHLAYTHPPEQLAMIQPGWEQWIHFYAFSVRPSTLPLWLSQQQVDDATALFMGSDCEVGVVPDEQILEKNAELAGTFYALGDPVPVTAEQAAMGFDWDPAALPEGTYLIFAYVDAGRFNTWFGFPGAFKVVDGPDPDAAGPSLYIQDLSLGTTYFPGQKYQVKVCTDSMDGSTLDLSWETSVLPGEEPLSGIVAACLPVEDPVTNVPFVLPQETASAQVRFVGTLTDPMGRTHETFSAFRLIGPSTAECLDPDVPIKPSHCSDFTPADPEDGQPDDRCETGGTTGTTGGSVGGSDGSGGTDTAGTNDGDGAGCGCRTGGGPMAWAILLLPLLVRRRRALNGRSPHLV
;
A
#
# COMPACT_ATOMS: atom_id res chain seq x y z
N MET A 1 -64.37 50.79 46.92
CA MET A 1 -64.76 49.53 46.25
C MET A 1 -63.85 49.40 45.02
N LEU A 2 -62.70 48.70 45.08
CA LEU A 2 -62.55 47.25 44.84
C LEU A 2 -63.34 46.85 43.58
N ARG A 3 -62.81 46.44 42.43
CA ARG A 3 -61.54 45.79 42.05
C ARG A 3 -61.38 45.85 40.49
N PRO A 4 -60.26 45.39 39.93
CA PRO A 4 -59.70 45.80 38.63
C PRO A 4 -59.80 44.74 37.51
N SER A 5 -59.19 45.10 36.37
CA SER A 5 -58.43 44.23 35.44
C SER A 5 -59.18 43.47 34.34
N ALA A 6 -59.22 44.06 33.15
CA ALA A 6 -59.21 43.34 31.89
C ALA A 6 -57.73 43.17 31.44
N ALA A 7 -57.09 42.12 31.94
CA ALA A 7 -55.74 41.74 31.52
C ALA A 7 -55.80 41.01 30.16
N CYS A 8 -55.08 41.56 29.18
CA CYS A 8 -54.69 40.89 27.95
C CYS A 8 -54.04 39.54 28.27
N ALA A 9 -54.73 38.44 27.99
CA ALA A 9 -54.13 37.12 27.91
C ALA A 9 -53.65 36.89 26.47
N VAL A 10 -52.56 37.54 26.07
CA VAL A 10 -51.73 37.06 24.96
C VAL A 10 -50.98 35.85 25.51
N LEU A 11 -51.52 34.66 25.23
CA LEU A 11 -50.80 33.41 25.47
C LEU A 11 -49.63 33.38 24.48
N ALA A 12 -48.51 33.94 24.91
CA ALA A 12 -47.19 33.68 24.37
C ALA A 12 -46.85 32.22 24.66
N GLY A 13 -47.38 31.32 23.83
CA GLY A 13 -46.89 29.95 23.69
C GLY A 13 -45.53 30.01 23.03
N ALA A 14 -44.50 30.37 23.81
CA ALA A 14 -43.12 30.12 23.45
C ALA A 14 -42.94 28.60 23.39
N LEU A 15 -43.16 28.02 22.21
CA LEU A 15 -42.51 26.78 21.85
C LEU A 15 -41.01 27.06 21.93
N ALA A 16 -40.44 26.79 23.10
CA ALA A 16 -39.04 26.44 23.21
C ALA A 16 -38.87 25.12 22.46
N PHE A 17 -38.80 25.21 21.12
CA PHE A 17 -37.98 24.29 20.36
C PHE A 17 -36.57 24.51 20.88
N VAL A 18 -36.25 23.82 21.98
CA VAL A 18 -34.88 23.42 22.27
C VAL A 18 -34.55 22.50 21.10
N SER A 19 -34.12 23.10 20.00
CA SER A 19 -33.26 22.46 19.04
C SER A 19 -32.01 22.10 19.84
N LEU A 20 -32.08 20.97 20.54
CA LEU A 20 -30.95 20.08 20.67
C LEU A 20 -30.56 19.84 19.21
N ALA A 21 -29.72 20.72 18.67
CA ALA A 21 -28.96 20.38 17.49
C ALA A 21 -28.39 19.01 17.84
N PRO A 22 -28.73 17.94 17.09
CA PRO A 22 -27.98 16.71 17.26
C PRO A 22 -26.54 17.19 17.17
N SER A 23 -25.80 17.04 18.27
CA SER A 23 -24.36 17.16 18.21
C SER A 23 -24.03 16.10 17.19
N ALA A 24 -23.86 16.53 15.94
CA ALA A 24 -23.34 15.69 14.90
C ALA A 24 -21.96 15.38 15.44
N ARG A 25 -21.88 14.29 16.20
CA ARG A 25 -20.67 13.53 16.36
C ARG A 25 -20.42 13.05 14.95
N ALA A 26 -19.86 13.93 14.11
CA ALA A 26 -19.03 13.48 13.02
C ALA A 26 -18.16 12.41 13.66
N SER A 27 -18.22 11.22 13.08
CA SER A 27 -17.49 10.05 13.55
C SER A 27 -16.01 10.46 13.66
N ASN A 28 -15.59 10.89 14.85
CA ASN A 28 -14.25 11.40 15.16
C ASN A 28 -13.33 10.21 15.41
N CYS A 29 -13.42 9.26 14.49
CA CYS A 29 -13.09 7.88 14.77
C CYS A 29 -11.58 7.61 14.83
N ALA A 30 -10.77 8.50 14.26
CA ALA A 30 -9.38 8.74 14.61
C ALA A 30 -8.74 9.66 13.58
N ALA A 31 -7.59 10.22 13.93
CA ALA A 31 -6.71 10.88 12.97
C ALA A 31 -6.29 9.87 11.89
N THR A 32 -6.32 10.28 10.63
CA THR A 32 -5.68 9.53 9.55
C THR A 32 -4.19 9.39 9.89
N PRO A 33 -3.59 8.18 9.79
CA PRO A 33 -2.16 8.03 10.00
C PRO A 33 -1.42 8.92 9.01
N VAL A 34 -0.42 9.65 9.50
CA VAL A 34 0.45 10.44 8.62
C VAL A 34 1.39 9.49 7.88
N SER A 35 1.51 9.66 6.57
CA SER A 35 2.40 8.85 5.75
C SER A 35 3.87 9.11 6.04
N VAL A 36 4.66 8.04 5.98
CA VAL A 36 6.11 8.10 6.00
C VAL A 36 6.60 7.90 4.58
N ASP A 37 7.06 8.98 3.97
CA ASP A 37 7.58 8.97 2.61
C ASP A 37 9.11 8.93 2.70
N PHE A 38 9.67 7.73 2.64
CA PHE A 38 11.12 7.54 2.61
C PHE A 38 11.72 8.23 1.38
N GLU A 39 12.86 8.90 1.59
CA GLU A 39 13.66 9.35 0.46
C GLU A 39 14.21 8.13 -0.30
N SER A 40 14.51 8.31 -1.59
CA SER A 40 15.04 7.21 -2.41
C SER A 40 16.34 6.66 -1.81
N GLY A 41 16.33 5.38 -1.47
CA GLY A 41 17.52 4.64 -1.05
C GLY A 41 18.28 4.02 -2.23
N GLU A 42 19.48 3.51 -1.93
CA GLU A 42 20.08 2.48 -2.78
C GLU A 42 19.19 1.24 -2.77
N CYS A 43 19.31 0.41 -3.80
CA CYS A 43 18.40 -0.72 -3.91
C CYS A 43 18.70 -1.83 -2.89
N ILE A 44 19.98 -2.15 -2.71
CA ILE A 44 20.48 -2.93 -1.58
C ILE A 44 21.68 -2.17 -1.01
N SER A 45 21.60 -1.77 0.26
CA SER A 45 22.73 -1.18 0.97
C SER A 45 23.40 -2.25 1.84
N VAL A 46 24.71 -2.44 1.65
CA VAL A 46 25.50 -3.39 2.45
C VAL A 46 26.03 -2.69 3.70
N VAL A 47 25.83 -3.31 4.86
CA VAL A 47 26.15 -2.75 6.17
C VAL A 47 27.06 -3.71 6.93
N ASP A 48 28.33 -3.31 7.09
CA ASP A 48 29.30 -4.04 7.92
C ASP A 48 29.13 -3.65 9.40
N ARG A 49 28.72 -4.62 10.22
CA ARG A 49 28.52 -4.43 11.67
C ARG A 49 29.82 -4.17 12.41
N THR A 50 30.96 -4.62 11.89
CA THR A 50 32.27 -4.47 12.55
C THR A 50 32.85 -3.07 12.42
N ALA A 51 32.36 -2.29 11.46
CA ALA A 51 32.79 -0.91 11.23
C ALA A 51 32.15 0.11 12.20
N GLY A 52 31.20 -0.32 13.06
CA GLY A 52 30.48 0.58 13.97
C GLY A 52 29.59 1.59 13.23
N THR A 53 29.05 1.18 12.09
CA THR A 53 28.32 2.04 11.16
C THR A 53 26.91 2.33 11.69
N THR A 54 26.58 3.59 11.94
CA THR A 54 25.19 4.02 12.10
C THR A 54 24.55 4.15 10.72
N VAL A 55 23.34 3.62 10.56
CA VAL A 55 22.57 3.74 9.33
C VAL A 55 21.52 4.83 9.50
N HIS A 56 21.49 5.77 8.55
CA HIS A 56 20.54 6.88 8.52
C HIS A 56 19.38 6.59 7.55
N LEU A 57 18.15 6.75 8.01
CA LEU A 57 16.94 6.70 7.20
C LEU A 57 16.35 8.11 7.08
N ALA A 58 16.45 8.67 5.87
CA ALA A 58 15.79 9.93 5.54
C ALA A 58 14.34 9.68 5.13
N TYR A 59 13.42 10.46 5.69
CA TYR A 59 12.00 10.39 5.36
C TYR A 59 11.32 11.74 5.55
N THR A 60 10.17 11.90 4.91
CA THR A 60 9.34 13.09 5.00
C THR A 60 7.88 12.73 5.33
N HIS A 61 7.11 13.75 5.66
CA HIS A 61 5.66 13.68 5.83
C HIS A 61 4.99 14.71 4.93
N PRO A 62 3.86 14.39 4.30
CA PRO A 62 3.09 15.39 3.59
C PRO A 62 2.57 16.48 4.56
N PRO A 63 2.87 17.77 4.33
CA PRO A 63 2.52 18.85 5.26
C PRO A 63 1.00 18.93 5.55
N GLU A 64 0.17 18.60 4.58
CA GLU A 64 -1.28 18.56 4.73
C GLU A 64 -1.75 17.50 5.73
N GLN A 65 -1.06 16.37 5.83
CA GLN A 65 -1.40 15.31 6.77
C GLN A 65 -0.95 15.68 8.19
N LEU A 66 0.23 16.30 8.33
CA LEU A 66 0.66 16.86 9.63
C LEU A 66 -0.33 17.89 10.17
N ALA A 67 -0.87 18.75 9.30
CA ALA A 67 -1.88 19.74 9.68
C ALA A 67 -3.23 19.12 10.10
N MET A 68 -3.48 17.85 9.78
CA MET A 68 -4.69 17.11 10.15
C MET A 68 -4.58 16.40 11.50
N ILE A 69 -3.38 16.34 12.10
CA ILE A 69 -3.21 15.80 13.45
C ILE A 69 -3.99 16.69 14.45
N GLN A 70 -4.95 16.09 15.15
CA GLN A 70 -5.77 16.82 16.12
C GLN A 70 -4.99 17.07 17.43
N PRO A 71 -5.20 18.21 18.11
CA PRO A 71 -4.62 18.42 19.43
C PRO A 71 -4.98 17.30 20.41
N GLY A 72 -3.97 16.71 21.05
CA GLY A 72 -4.12 15.58 21.97
C GLY A 72 -4.13 14.20 21.30
N TRP A 73 -3.90 14.12 19.99
CA TRP A 73 -3.76 12.87 19.23
C TRP A 73 -2.32 12.74 18.73
N GLU A 74 -1.41 12.42 19.65
CA GLU A 74 -0.01 12.18 19.30
C GLU A 74 0.10 10.86 18.51
N GLN A 75 0.82 10.91 17.39
CA GLN A 75 1.18 9.72 16.61
C GLN A 75 2.68 9.47 16.75
N TRP A 76 3.05 8.18 16.75
CA TRP A 76 4.41 7.73 16.93
C TRP A 76 4.83 6.82 15.78
N ILE A 77 6.09 6.89 15.39
CA ILE A 77 6.69 6.04 14.35
C ILE A 77 7.60 5.03 15.04
N HIS A 78 7.37 3.75 14.76
CA HIS A 78 8.25 2.66 15.17
C HIS A 78 8.93 2.10 13.92
N PHE A 79 10.25 1.98 13.94
CA PHE A 79 10.99 1.38 12.82
C PHE A 79 11.33 -0.07 13.13
N TYR A 80 11.06 -0.94 12.16
CA TYR A 80 11.31 -2.38 12.24
C TYR A 80 12.07 -2.88 11.02
N ALA A 81 13.01 -3.78 11.26
CA ALA A 81 13.64 -4.61 10.24
C ALA A 81 13.00 -5.99 10.20
N PHE A 82 12.75 -6.51 9.00
CA PHE A 82 12.22 -7.86 8.77
C PHE A 82 13.21 -8.68 7.93
N SER A 83 13.66 -9.83 8.44
CA SER A 83 14.58 -10.74 7.75
C SER A 83 13.90 -11.62 6.71
N VAL A 84 12.57 -11.60 6.67
CA VAL A 84 11.74 -12.21 5.64
C VAL A 84 10.74 -11.18 5.17
N ARG A 85 10.34 -11.21 3.90
CA ARG A 85 9.25 -10.32 3.47
C ARG A 85 7.93 -10.81 4.06
N PRO A 86 7.21 -9.99 4.84
CA PRO A 86 5.88 -10.35 5.31
C PRO A 86 4.90 -10.36 4.12
N SER A 87 4.10 -11.42 4.00
CA SER A 87 3.03 -11.51 3.00
C SER A 87 1.89 -10.54 3.33
N THR A 88 1.68 -10.29 4.62
CA THR A 88 0.78 -9.28 5.17
C THR A 88 1.36 -8.79 6.47
N LEU A 89 1.40 -7.47 6.66
CA LEU A 89 1.81 -6.87 7.92
C LEU A 89 0.61 -6.80 8.89
N PRO A 90 0.78 -7.20 10.15
CA PRO A 90 -0.26 -7.12 11.17
C PRO A 90 -0.62 -5.66 11.46
N LEU A 91 -1.89 -5.37 11.72
CA LEU A 91 -2.32 -4.00 12.04
C LEU A 91 -1.77 -3.49 13.39
N TRP A 92 -1.52 -4.38 14.35
CA TRP A 92 -1.11 -4.03 15.71
C TRP A 92 0.28 -4.56 16.01
N LEU A 93 1.08 -3.84 16.80
CA LEU A 93 2.37 -4.35 17.27
C LEU A 93 2.18 -5.32 18.45
N SER A 94 1.30 -4.98 19.39
CA SER A 94 1.11 -5.72 20.64
C SER A 94 -0.35 -5.84 21.05
N GLN A 95 -0.64 -6.80 21.93
CA GLN A 95 -1.95 -6.92 22.57
C GLN A 95 -2.26 -5.69 23.41
N GLN A 96 -1.25 -5.07 24.02
CA GLN A 96 -1.44 -3.85 24.80
C GLN A 96 -2.02 -2.72 23.94
N GLN A 97 -1.53 -2.53 22.70
CA GLN A 97 -2.11 -1.54 21.80
C GLN A 97 -3.58 -1.85 21.44
N VAL A 98 -3.92 -3.12 21.25
CA VAL A 98 -5.31 -3.55 21.02
C VAL A 98 -6.17 -3.22 22.23
N ASP A 99 -5.69 -3.52 23.44
CA ASP A 99 -6.41 -3.27 24.69
C ASP A 99 -6.61 -1.77 24.93
N ASP A 100 -5.57 -0.96 24.69
CA ASP A 100 -5.62 0.50 24.82
C ASP A 100 -6.60 1.12 23.82
N ALA A 101 -6.56 0.69 22.56
CA ALA A 101 -7.51 1.15 21.55
C ALA A 101 -8.95 0.69 21.85
N THR A 102 -9.12 -0.55 22.32
CA THR A 102 -10.44 -1.06 22.75
C THR A 102 -11.00 -0.21 23.88
N ALA A 103 -10.18 0.11 24.89
CA ALA A 103 -10.58 0.96 25.99
C ALA A 103 -10.95 2.38 25.53
N LEU A 104 -10.17 2.95 24.60
CA LEU A 104 -10.40 4.29 24.04
C LEU A 104 -11.72 4.39 23.26
N PHE A 105 -12.06 3.34 22.50
CA PHE A 105 -13.20 3.34 21.58
C PHE A 105 -14.44 2.59 22.08
N MET A 106 -14.43 2.10 23.32
CA MET A 106 -15.54 1.36 23.92
C MET A 106 -16.86 2.16 23.89
N GLY A 107 -17.91 1.58 23.33
CA GLY A 107 -19.25 2.20 23.24
C GLY A 107 -19.36 3.34 22.22
N SER A 108 -18.39 3.48 21.34
CA SER A 108 -18.45 4.36 20.17
C SER A 108 -18.75 3.55 18.90
N ASP A 109 -19.07 4.22 17.79
CA ASP A 109 -19.15 3.60 16.45
C ASP A 109 -17.78 3.11 15.92
N CYS A 110 -16.78 3.15 16.80
CA CYS A 110 -15.37 2.99 16.54
C CYS A 110 -14.73 1.80 17.24
N GLU A 111 -15.55 1.01 17.92
CA GLU A 111 -15.12 -0.10 18.77
C GLU A 111 -14.18 -1.05 18.03
N VAL A 112 -13.07 -1.38 18.67
CA VAL A 112 -12.13 -2.39 18.19
C VAL A 112 -12.79 -3.75 18.43
N GLY A 113 -13.06 -4.48 17.34
CA GLY A 113 -13.60 -5.83 17.42
C GLY A 113 -12.58 -6.84 17.97
N VAL A 114 -12.93 -8.12 17.94
CA VAL A 114 -11.97 -9.18 18.24
C VAL A 114 -10.87 -9.16 17.19
N VAL A 115 -9.64 -8.88 17.63
CA VAL A 115 -8.44 -8.89 16.78
C VAL A 115 -7.82 -10.30 16.86
N PRO A 116 -7.68 -11.01 15.74
CA PRO A 116 -7.05 -12.33 15.73
C PRO A 116 -5.52 -12.20 15.89
N ASP A 117 -4.85 -13.24 16.38
CA ASP A 117 -3.43 -13.18 16.75
C ASP A 117 -2.52 -12.86 15.56
N GLU A 118 -2.86 -13.29 14.34
CA GLU A 118 -2.12 -12.95 13.11
C GLU A 118 -2.14 -11.44 12.78
N GLN A 119 -3.06 -10.68 13.37
CA GLN A 119 -3.12 -9.21 13.24
C GLN A 119 -2.34 -8.48 14.33
N ILE A 120 -1.62 -9.20 15.19
CA ILE A 120 -0.78 -8.65 16.28
C ILE A 120 0.66 -9.16 16.10
N LEU A 121 1.61 -8.26 15.84
CA LEU A 121 3.00 -8.61 15.51
C LEU A 121 3.67 -9.52 16.55
N GLU A 122 3.52 -9.22 17.85
CA GLU A 122 4.11 -10.03 18.93
C GLU A 122 3.56 -11.47 19.02
N LYS A 123 2.36 -11.70 18.46
CA LYS A 123 1.67 -13.00 18.49
C LYS A 123 1.63 -13.70 17.14
N ASN A 124 2.01 -13.01 16.08
CA ASN A 124 1.97 -13.56 14.73
C ASN A 124 3.03 -14.67 14.60
N ALA A 125 2.56 -15.92 14.48
CA ALA A 125 3.42 -17.09 14.42
C ALA A 125 4.27 -17.15 13.15
N GLU A 126 3.81 -16.58 12.02
CA GLU A 126 4.57 -16.55 10.76
C GLU A 126 5.75 -15.58 10.83
N LEU A 127 5.64 -14.53 11.64
CA LEU A 127 6.66 -13.49 11.77
C LEU A 127 7.54 -13.67 13.01
N ALA A 128 7.23 -14.63 13.88
CA ALA A 128 7.97 -14.87 15.11
C ALA A 128 9.48 -15.10 14.84
N GLY A 129 10.32 -14.24 15.43
CA GLY A 129 11.78 -14.31 15.27
C GLY A 129 12.33 -13.78 13.94
N THR A 130 11.49 -13.15 13.11
CA THR A 130 11.89 -12.59 11.82
C THR A 130 11.90 -11.06 11.80
N PHE A 131 11.49 -10.40 12.88
CA PHE A 131 11.46 -8.95 12.97
C PHE A 131 12.25 -8.42 14.17
N TYR A 132 12.74 -7.19 14.03
CA TYR A 132 13.60 -6.52 15.00
C TYR A 132 13.22 -5.04 15.09
N ALA A 133 12.98 -4.53 16.29
CA ALA A 133 12.82 -3.09 16.49
C ALA A 133 14.19 -2.38 16.34
N LEU A 134 14.22 -1.26 15.63
CA LEU A 134 15.46 -0.56 15.32
C LEU A 134 15.82 0.56 16.29
N GLY A 135 14.98 0.80 17.29
CA GLY A 135 15.18 1.85 18.29
C GLY A 135 13.89 2.19 19.02
N ASP A 136 13.94 3.28 19.78
CA ASP A 136 12.76 3.83 20.44
C ASP A 136 11.82 4.52 19.42
N PRO A 137 10.51 4.57 19.68
CA PRO A 137 9.57 5.25 18.81
C PRO A 137 9.85 6.76 18.77
N VAL A 138 9.65 7.38 17.61
CA VAL A 138 9.85 8.83 17.42
C VAL A 138 8.53 9.53 17.10
N PRO A 139 8.36 10.81 17.48
CA PRO A 139 7.09 11.51 17.25
C PRO A 139 6.91 11.87 15.78
N VAL A 140 5.68 11.78 15.27
CA VAL A 140 5.31 12.26 13.93
C VAL A 140 5.32 13.79 13.92
N THR A 141 6.43 14.39 13.48
CA THR A 141 6.60 15.85 13.37
C THR A 141 7.49 16.20 12.18
N ALA A 142 7.37 17.42 11.66
CA ALA A 142 8.24 17.90 10.58
C ALA A 142 9.70 18.01 11.06
N GLU A 143 9.90 18.41 12.32
CA GLU A 143 11.22 18.52 12.94
C GLU A 143 11.90 17.16 13.06
N GLN A 144 11.17 16.11 13.48
CA GLN A 144 11.71 14.76 13.54
C GLN A 144 12.03 14.21 12.15
N ALA A 145 11.13 14.39 11.18
CA ALA A 145 11.37 13.95 9.80
C ALA A 145 12.63 14.63 9.21
N ALA A 146 12.84 15.93 9.49
CA ALA A 146 14.03 16.64 9.06
C ALA A 146 15.34 16.13 9.70
N MET A 147 15.26 15.48 10.88
CA MET A 147 16.39 14.81 11.51
C MET A 147 16.60 13.38 10.98
N GLY A 148 15.59 12.79 10.31
CA GLY A 148 15.56 11.39 9.93
C GLY A 148 15.55 10.44 11.12
N PHE A 149 15.98 9.20 10.89
CA PHE A 149 16.11 8.18 11.91
C PHE A 149 17.44 7.45 11.78
N ASP A 150 18.27 7.53 12.82
CA ASP A 150 19.54 6.84 12.91
C ASP A 150 19.39 5.56 13.74
N TRP A 151 19.94 4.46 13.26
CA TRP A 151 19.94 3.20 14.00
C TRP A 151 21.26 2.44 13.92
N ASP A 152 21.46 1.57 14.91
CA ASP A 152 22.66 0.74 15.03
C ASP A 152 22.37 -0.70 14.54
N PRO A 153 23.00 -1.14 13.44
CA PRO A 153 22.85 -2.48 12.88
C PRO A 153 23.52 -3.57 13.70
N ALA A 154 24.33 -3.23 14.71
CA ALA A 154 25.03 -4.23 15.53
C ALA A 154 24.08 -5.23 16.20
N ALA A 155 22.83 -4.83 16.48
CA ALA A 155 21.82 -5.68 17.10
C ALA A 155 21.16 -6.68 16.13
N LEU A 156 21.28 -6.50 14.81
CA LEU A 156 20.72 -7.42 13.83
C LEU A 156 21.69 -8.56 13.54
N PRO A 157 21.24 -9.81 13.45
CA PRO A 157 22.02 -10.89 12.85
C PRO A 157 22.42 -10.57 11.40
N GLU A 158 23.44 -11.27 10.89
CA GLU A 158 23.75 -11.26 9.45
C GLU A 158 22.52 -11.70 8.62
N GLY A 159 22.29 -11.03 7.50
CA GLY A 159 21.19 -11.34 6.58
C GLY A 159 20.67 -10.14 5.79
N THR A 160 19.66 -10.37 4.96
CA THR A 160 18.94 -9.32 4.22
C THR A 160 17.71 -8.87 4.99
N TYR A 161 17.51 -7.57 5.12
CA TYR A 161 16.41 -6.98 5.86
C TYR A 161 15.63 -5.95 5.05
N LEU A 162 14.31 -5.99 5.22
CA LEU A 162 13.39 -4.95 4.76
C LEU A 162 13.04 -4.04 5.92
N ILE A 163 13.08 -2.73 5.71
CA ILE A 163 12.73 -1.77 6.74
C ILE A 163 11.30 -1.28 6.54
N PHE A 164 10.54 -1.23 7.62
CA PHE A 164 9.23 -0.62 7.63
C PHE A 164 9.10 0.39 8.78
N ALA A 165 8.43 1.49 8.51
CA ALA A 165 7.94 2.43 9.50
C ALA A 165 6.48 2.10 9.82
N TYR A 166 6.20 1.82 11.08
CA TYR A 166 4.86 1.67 11.62
C TYR A 166 4.42 2.97 12.26
N VAL A 167 3.27 3.51 11.83
CA VAL A 167 2.67 4.68 12.46
C VAL A 167 1.56 4.24 13.39
N ASP A 168 1.75 4.46 14.69
CA ASP A 168 0.73 4.29 15.71
C ASP A 168 -0.24 5.49 15.65
N ALA A 169 -1.43 5.22 15.13
CA ALA A 169 -2.54 6.15 14.99
C ALA A 169 -3.82 5.55 15.62
N GLY A 170 -3.67 4.69 16.63
CA GLY A 170 -4.78 4.02 17.29
C GLY A 170 -5.42 2.94 16.42
N ARG A 171 -6.66 3.12 15.95
CA ARG A 171 -7.34 2.06 15.15
C ARG A 171 -6.95 2.04 13.67
N PHE A 172 -6.23 3.06 13.20
CA PHE A 172 -5.81 3.20 11.80
C PHE A 172 -4.28 3.11 11.67
N ASN A 173 -3.67 2.29 12.53
CA ASN A 173 -2.26 1.98 12.40
C ASN A 173 -1.91 1.54 10.98
N THR A 174 -0.71 1.85 10.54
CA THR A 174 -0.32 1.51 9.17
C THR A 174 1.19 1.37 9.04
N TRP A 175 1.61 0.72 7.97
CA TRP A 175 3.01 0.44 7.67
C TRP A 175 3.41 1.11 6.36
N PHE A 176 4.62 1.65 6.35
CA PHE A 176 5.27 2.21 5.17
C PHE A 176 6.60 1.50 4.97
N GLY A 177 6.82 0.91 3.80
CA GLY A 177 8.06 0.19 3.48
C GLY A 177 9.12 1.13 2.91
N PHE A 178 10.36 0.94 3.36
CA PHE A 178 11.53 1.55 2.72
C PHE A 178 11.72 0.96 1.30
N PRO A 179 12.01 1.79 0.28
CA PRO A 179 12.14 1.33 -1.10
C PRO A 179 13.52 0.71 -1.38
N GLY A 180 13.85 -0.37 -0.67
CA GLY A 180 15.10 -1.10 -0.80
C GLY A 180 15.26 -2.17 0.28
N ALA A 181 16.44 -2.77 0.35
CA ALA A 181 16.83 -3.69 1.41
C ALA A 181 18.21 -3.35 1.99
N PHE A 182 18.49 -3.89 3.17
CA PHE A 182 19.81 -3.80 3.80
C PHE A 182 20.40 -5.19 3.93
N LYS A 183 21.62 -5.40 3.45
CA LYS A 183 22.38 -6.62 3.70
C LYS A 183 23.33 -6.37 4.85
N VAL A 184 23.05 -6.94 6.02
CA VAL A 184 23.89 -6.85 7.21
C VAL A 184 24.91 -7.97 7.15
N VAL A 185 26.20 -7.64 7.29
CA VAL A 185 27.33 -8.60 7.19
C VAL A 185 28.27 -8.52 8.38
N ASP A 186 28.96 -9.62 8.69
CA ASP A 186 30.04 -9.68 9.69
C ASP A 186 31.42 -9.54 9.06
N GLY A 187 31.89 -8.29 8.93
CA GLY A 187 33.23 -7.98 8.49
C GLY A 187 33.29 -7.43 7.06
N PRO A 188 34.51 -7.22 6.54
CA PRO A 188 34.72 -6.46 5.32
C PRO A 188 34.43 -7.25 4.03
N ASP A 189 34.15 -8.55 4.13
CA ASP A 189 33.89 -9.42 2.99
C ASP A 189 32.38 -9.70 2.87
N PRO A 190 31.64 -8.92 2.05
CA PRO A 190 30.21 -9.10 1.91
C PRO A 190 29.82 -10.40 1.21
N ASP A 191 30.73 -11.00 0.42
CA ASP A 191 30.47 -12.25 -0.28
C ASP A 191 30.39 -13.44 0.67
N ALA A 192 30.94 -13.32 1.89
CA ALA A 192 30.82 -14.34 2.93
C ALA A 192 29.36 -14.55 3.38
N ALA A 193 28.53 -13.50 3.34
CA ALA A 193 27.16 -13.50 3.85
C ALA A 193 26.11 -14.09 2.88
N GLY A 194 26.52 -14.53 1.69
CA GLY A 194 25.62 -15.09 0.69
C GLY A 194 24.93 -14.03 -0.17
N PRO A 195 24.14 -14.45 -1.16
CA PRO A 195 23.44 -13.53 -2.04
C PRO A 195 22.30 -12.80 -1.31
N SER A 196 22.00 -11.58 -1.72
CA SER A 196 20.82 -10.82 -1.30
C SER A 196 20.00 -10.42 -2.51
N LEU A 197 18.69 -10.60 -2.44
CA LEU A 197 17.74 -10.26 -3.48
C LEU A 197 16.66 -9.34 -2.93
N TYR A 198 16.37 -8.26 -3.66
CA TYR A 198 15.24 -7.38 -3.42
C TYR A 198 14.49 -7.16 -4.73
N ILE A 199 13.21 -7.49 -4.77
CA ILE A 199 12.35 -7.15 -5.89
C ILE A 199 11.70 -5.80 -5.58
N GLN A 200 11.97 -4.79 -6.42
CA GLN A 200 11.38 -3.49 -6.24
C GLN A 200 9.88 -3.58 -6.49
N ASP A 201 9.20 -3.07 -5.50
CA ASP A 201 7.78 -2.86 -5.48
C ASP A 201 7.36 -1.86 -6.57
N LEU A 202 6.33 -2.23 -7.33
CA LEU A 202 5.72 -1.33 -8.32
C LEU A 202 5.16 -0.10 -7.60
N SER A 203 4.99 1.05 -8.26
CA SER A 203 4.50 2.24 -7.54
C SER A 203 3.06 2.04 -7.02
N LEU A 204 2.81 2.26 -5.72
CA LEU A 204 1.46 2.29 -5.14
C LEU A 204 0.57 3.25 -5.92
N GLY A 205 -0.68 2.83 -6.15
CA GLY A 205 -1.66 3.63 -6.92
C GLY A 205 -1.50 3.57 -8.43
N THR A 206 -0.50 2.85 -8.96
CA THR A 206 -0.42 2.58 -10.39
C THR A 206 -1.27 1.36 -10.74
N THR A 207 -2.25 1.56 -11.61
CA THR A 207 -3.03 0.46 -12.21
C THR A 207 -2.26 -0.10 -13.40
N TYR A 208 -2.03 -1.41 -13.41
CA TYR A 208 -1.39 -2.11 -14.52
C TYR A 208 -2.42 -2.95 -15.24
N PHE A 209 -2.43 -2.88 -16.57
CA PHE A 209 -3.41 -3.58 -17.38
C PHE A 209 -2.82 -4.86 -17.97
N PRO A 210 -3.62 -5.94 -18.10
CA PRO A 210 -3.18 -7.12 -18.80
C PRO A 210 -2.73 -6.80 -20.25
N GLY A 211 -1.62 -7.37 -20.68
CA GLY A 211 -0.96 -7.10 -21.96
C GLY A 211 -0.02 -5.87 -21.96
N GLN A 212 -0.01 -5.08 -20.88
CA GLN A 212 0.94 -3.97 -20.74
C GLN A 212 2.35 -4.52 -20.47
N LYS A 213 3.32 -4.00 -21.22
CA LYS A 213 4.75 -4.22 -20.96
C LYS A 213 5.18 -3.38 -19.76
N TYR A 214 5.87 -4.01 -18.81
CA TYR A 214 6.57 -3.31 -17.74
C TYR A 214 7.92 -3.97 -17.45
N GLN A 215 8.70 -3.34 -16.59
CA GLN A 215 10.00 -3.81 -16.16
C GLN A 215 9.91 -4.20 -14.69
N VAL A 216 10.22 -5.45 -14.37
CA VAL A 216 10.41 -5.89 -12.99
C VAL A 216 11.82 -5.49 -12.61
N LYS A 217 11.96 -4.48 -11.76
CA LYS A 217 13.28 -4.08 -11.27
C LYS A 217 13.67 -4.99 -10.11
N VAL A 218 14.75 -5.71 -10.29
CA VAL A 218 15.33 -6.64 -9.33
C VAL A 218 16.69 -6.12 -8.92
N CYS A 219 16.99 -6.18 -7.64
CA CYS A 219 18.22 -5.70 -7.06
C CYS A 219 18.92 -6.83 -6.36
N THR A 220 20.23 -6.89 -6.55
CA THR A 220 21.06 -8.01 -6.14
C THR A 220 22.35 -7.52 -5.53
N ASP A 221 22.81 -8.25 -4.52
CA ASP A 221 24.19 -8.19 -4.03
C ASP A 221 24.68 -9.64 -3.93
N SER A 222 25.57 -10.03 -4.85
CA SER A 222 26.01 -11.41 -5.01
C SER A 222 27.32 -11.48 -5.80
N MET A 223 28.00 -12.62 -5.70
CA MET A 223 29.23 -12.89 -6.43
C MET A 223 29.01 -12.93 -7.96
N ASP A 224 30.06 -12.61 -8.72
CA ASP A 224 30.09 -12.79 -10.17
C ASP A 224 29.72 -14.23 -10.57
N GLY A 225 28.85 -14.37 -11.58
CA GLY A 225 28.35 -15.67 -12.05
C GLY A 225 27.11 -16.18 -11.33
N SER A 226 26.49 -15.35 -10.47
CA SER A 226 25.18 -15.63 -9.89
C SER A 226 24.07 -15.64 -10.94
N THR A 227 22.99 -16.37 -10.67
CA THR A 227 21.83 -16.51 -11.55
C THR A 227 20.53 -16.21 -10.82
N LEU A 228 19.61 -15.54 -11.51
CA LEU A 228 18.26 -15.21 -11.02
C LEU A 228 17.21 -16.07 -11.71
N ASP A 229 16.41 -16.76 -10.90
CA ASP A 229 15.11 -17.29 -11.30
C ASP A 229 14.02 -16.32 -10.84
N LEU A 230 13.12 -15.93 -11.76
CA LEU A 230 12.02 -15.01 -11.48
C LEU A 230 10.73 -15.61 -12.03
N SER A 231 9.72 -15.72 -11.17
CA SER A 231 8.38 -16.18 -11.51
C SER A 231 7.34 -15.19 -11.01
N TRP A 232 6.10 -15.40 -11.42
CA TRP A 232 4.95 -14.66 -10.93
C TRP A 232 3.85 -15.65 -10.52
N GLU A 233 2.98 -15.22 -9.61
CA GLU A 233 1.78 -15.97 -9.24
C GLU A 233 0.63 -15.06 -8.81
N THR A 234 -0.60 -15.52 -8.99
CA THR A 234 -1.80 -14.82 -8.52
C THR A 234 -2.11 -15.14 -7.06
N SER A 235 -2.56 -14.15 -6.31
CA SER A 235 -3.24 -14.39 -5.04
C SER A 235 -4.65 -14.89 -5.34
N VAL A 236 -5.01 -16.02 -4.74
CA VAL A 236 -6.32 -16.66 -4.90
C VAL A 236 -6.97 -16.88 -3.55
N LEU A 237 -8.28 -17.15 -3.55
CA LEU A 237 -8.98 -17.48 -2.31
C LEU A 237 -8.56 -18.87 -1.81
N PRO A 238 -8.73 -19.16 -0.50
CA PRO A 238 -8.46 -20.49 0.03
C PRO A 238 -9.24 -21.58 -0.74
N GLY A 239 -8.52 -22.56 -1.29
CA GLY A 239 -9.09 -23.68 -2.06
C GLY A 239 -9.04 -23.51 -3.58
N GLU A 240 -8.56 -22.38 -4.08
CA GLU A 240 -8.25 -22.17 -5.50
C GLU A 240 -6.74 -22.40 -5.76
N GLU A 241 -6.39 -22.81 -6.97
CA GLU A 241 -4.98 -22.89 -7.39
C GLU A 241 -4.53 -21.56 -7.96
N PRO A 242 -3.38 -21.00 -7.52
CA PRO A 242 -2.84 -19.78 -8.10
C PRO A 242 -2.41 -20.04 -9.54
N LEU A 243 -2.72 -19.09 -10.43
CA LEU A 243 -2.06 -19.02 -11.72
C LEU A 243 -0.61 -18.64 -11.48
N SER A 244 0.31 -19.23 -12.22
CA SER A 244 1.73 -18.90 -12.11
C SER A 244 2.43 -19.06 -13.45
N GLY A 245 3.59 -18.42 -13.58
CA GLY A 245 4.42 -18.55 -14.76
C GLY A 245 5.85 -18.07 -14.51
N ILE A 246 6.73 -18.44 -15.42
CA ILE A 246 8.15 -18.05 -15.39
C ILE A 246 8.29 -16.70 -16.10
N VAL A 247 9.00 -15.77 -15.46
CA VAL A 247 9.40 -14.49 -16.06
C VAL A 247 10.79 -14.64 -16.68
N ALA A 248 11.71 -15.21 -15.93
CA ALA A 248 13.07 -15.52 -16.36
C ALA A 248 13.58 -16.74 -15.59
N ALA A 249 14.37 -17.58 -16.25
CA ALA A 249 15.04 -18.72 -15.64
C ALA A 249 16.54 -18.61 -15.88
N CYS A 250 17.34 -18.83 -14.83
CA CYS A 250 18.79 -18.74 -14.84
C CYS A 250 19.35 -17.48 -15.53
N LEU A 251 18.70 -16.33 -15.31
CA LEU A 251 19.15 -15.05 -15.85
C LEU A 251 20.50 -14.69 -15.20
N PRO A 252 21.61 -14.54 -15.97
CA PRO A 252 22.88 -14.12 -15.41
C PRO A 252 22.75 -12.74 -14.75
N VAL A 253 23.28 -12.60 -13.55
CA VAL A 253 23.30 -11.34 -12.82
C VAL A 253 24.66 -10.68 -13.05
N GLU A 254 24.68 -9.65 -13.90
CA GLU A 254 25.88 -8.88 -14.25
C GLU A 254 25.92 -7.52 -13.55
N ASP A 255 24.75 -6.98 -13.20
CA ASP A 255 24.58 -5.65 -12.58
C ASP A 255 23.84 -5.75 -11.24
N PRO A 256 24.13 -4.88 -10.26
CA PRO A 256 23.39 -4.82 -8.99
C PRO A 256 21.91 -4.50 -9.15
N VAL A 257 21.50 -3.95 -10.30
CA VAL A 257 20.12 -3.62 -10.63
C VAL A 257 19.82 -4.13 -12.04
N THR A 258 18.87 -5.06 -12.15
CA THR A 258 18.42 -5.65 -13.40
C THR A 258 16.96 -5.29 -13.64
N ASN A 259 16.64 -4.81 -14.84
CA ASN A 259 15.25 -4.60 -15.26
C ASN A 259 14.83 -5.77 -16.15
N VAL A 260 13.95 -6.63 -15.63
CA VAL A 260 13.48 -7.81 -16.35
C VAL A 260 12.19 -7.46 -17.08
N PRO A 261 12.15 -7.53 -18.42
CA PRO A 261 10.95 -7.22 -19.18
C PRO A 261 9.86 -8.25 -18.88
N PHE A 262 8.64 -7.77 -18.66
CA PHE A 262 7.49 -8.62 -18.39
C PHE A 262 6.22 -8.07 -19.03
N VAL A 263 5.37 -8.97 -19.51
CA VAL A 263 4.04 -8.67 -20.04
C VAL A 263 3.02 -9.33 -19.13
N LEU A 264 2.11 -8.53 -18.56
CA LEU A 264 1.08 -9.06 -17.69
C LEU A 264 0.14 -10.01 -18.47
N PRO A 265 0.01 -11.29 -18.11
CA PRO A 265 -0.85 -12.22 -18.85
C PRO A 265 -2.32 -11.85 -18.75
N GLN A 266 -3.09 -12.09 -19.81
CA GLN A 266 -4.52 -11.70 -19.89
C GLN A 266 -5.37 -12.38 -18.81
N GLU A 267 -5.01 -13.61 -18.46
CA GLU A 267 -5.64 -14.43 -17.43
C GLU A 267 -5.48 -13.87 -16.00
N THR A 268 -4.57 -12.93 -15.79
CA THR A 268 -4.39 -12.24 -14.49
C THR A 268 -5.31 -11.04 -14.32
N ALA A 269 -6.24 -10.80 -15.25
CA ALA A 269 -7.26 -9.77 -15.13
C ALA A 269 -7.98 -9.84 -13.78
N SER A 270 -8.04 -8.70 -13.07
CA SER A 270 -8.63 -8.58 -11.73
C SER A 270 -7.99 -9.44 -10.63
N ALA A 271 -6.87 -10.10 -10.91
CA ALA A 271 -6.12 -10.91 -9.96
C ALA A 271 -4.85 -10.18 -9.50
N GLN A 272 -4.47 -10.45 -8.26
CA GLN A 272 -3.29 -9.84 -7.65
C GLN A 272 -2.06 -10.64 -7.99
N VAL A 273 -1.16 -10.08 -8.77
CA VAL A 273 0.09 -10.76 -9.13
C VAL A 273 1.20 -10.36 -8.16
N ARG A 274 1.90 -11.36 -7.62
CA ARG A 274 3.17 -11.20 -6.91
C ARG A 274 4.31 -11.84 -7.71
N PHE A 275 5.48 -11.23 -7.67
CA PHE A 275 6.70 -11.81 -8.20
C PHE A 275 7.43 -12.58 -7.12
N VAL A 276 7.96 -13.74 -7.45
CA VAL A 276 8.84 -14.55 -6.59
C VAL A 276 10.17 -14.70 -7.29
N GLY A 277 11.25 -14.42 -6.58
CA GLY A 277 12.59 -14.52 -7.14
C GLY A 277 13.52 -15.31 -6.24
N THR A 278 14.40 -16.08 -6.87
CA THR A 278 15.46 -16.85 -6.20
C THR A 278 16.78 -16.50 -6.86
N LEU A 279 17.70 -15.94 -6.06
CA LEU A 279 19.06 -15.64 -6.48
C LEU A 279 19.98 -16.75 -5.98
N THR A 280 20.72 -17.37 -6.90
CA THR A 280 21.69 -18.44 -6.59
C THR A 280 23.09 -17.99 -6.96
N ASP A 281 24.04 -18.10 -6.03
CA ASP A 281 25.44 -17.76 -6.28
C ASP A 281 26.27 -18.96 -6.79
N PRO A 282 27.52 -18.76 -7.26
CA PRO A 282 28.39 -19.84 -7.72
C PRO A 282 28.76 -20.88 -6.66
N MET A 283 28.57 -20.56 -5.37
CA MET A 283 28.77 -21.49 -4.26
C MET A 283 27.52 -22.34 -3.97
N GLY A 284 26.42 -22.08 -4.69
CA GLY A 284 25.13 -22.76 -4.53
C GLY A 284 24.30 -22.25 -3.34
N ARG A 285 24.65 -21.11 -2.75
CA ARG A 285 23.83 -20.46 -1.72
C ARG A 285 22.67 -19.72 -2.41
N THR A 286 21.52 -19.69 -1.76
CA THR A 286 20.32 -19.08 -2.33
C THR A 286 19.72 -18.03 -1.41
N HIS A 287 19.06 -17.05 -2.02
CA HIS A 287 18.20 -16.09 -1.34
C HIS A 287 16.89 -15.93 -2.10
N GLU A 288 15.78 -16.20 -1.43
CA GLU A 288 14.44 -16.11 -1.99
C GLU A 288 13.70 -14.90 -1.40
N THR A 289 12.97 -14.17 -2.24
CA THR A 289 12.07 -13.10 -1.81
C THR A 289 10.91 -12.96 -2.78
N PHE A 290 9.95 -12.11 -2.45
CA PHE A 290 8.84 -11.77 -3.33
C PHE A 290 8.56 -10.26 -3.34
N SER A 291 7.74 -9.77 -4.27
CA SER A 291 7.25 -8.38 -4.27
C SER A 291 6.02 -8.23 -3.37
N ALA A 292 5.83 -7.10 -2.68
CA ALA A 292 4.66 -6.87 -1.82
C ALA A 292 3.36 -6.55 -2.59
N PHE A 293 3.44 -6.41 -3.92
CA PHE A 293 2.40 -5.73 -4.69
C PHE A 293 1.21 -6.59 -5.10
N ARG A 294 0.06 -5.90 -5.16
CA ARG A 294 -1.19 -6.34 -5.77
C ARG A 294 -1.41 -5.56 -7.05
N LEU A 295 -1.23 -6.20 -8.20
CA LEU A 295 -1.81 -5.67 -9.44
C LEU A 295 -3.32 -5.86 -9.40
N ILE A 296 -4.10 -4.81 -9.64
CA ILE A 296 -5.55 -4.94 -9.89
C ILE A 296 -5.84 -4.13 -11.15
N GLY A 297 -5.60 -4.75 -12.30
CA GLY A 297 -6.09 -4.22 -13.57
C GLY A 297 -7.53 -4.68 -13.77
N PRO A 298 -8.48 -3.80 -14.13
CA PRO A 298 -9.79 -4.26 -14.61
C PRO A 298 -9.57 -5.13 -15.85
N SER A 299 -10.47 -6.10 -16.06
CA SER A 299 -10.38 -6.93 -17.25
C SER A 299 -10.46 -6.07 -18.51
N THR A 300 -9.58 -6.32 -19.48
CA THR A 300 -9.60 -5.65 -20.80
C THR A 300 -10.92 -5.86 -21.53
N ALA A 301 -11.70 -6.89 -21.17
CA ALA A 301 -13.05 -7.11 -21.65
C ALA A 301 -13.97 -5.91 -21.42
N GLU A 302 -13.83 -5.17 -20.32
CA GLU A 302 -14.61 -3.96 -20.05
C GLU A 302 -14.19 -2.77 -20.94
N CYS A 303 -12.94 -2.74 -21.42
CA CYS A 303 -12.46 -1.75 -22.38
C CYS A 303 -12.84 -2.09 -23.84
N LEU A 304 -13.03 -3.38 -24.14
CA LEU A 304 -13.31 -3.90 -25.48
C LEU A 304 -14.81 -4.09 -25.75
N ASP A 305 -15.67 -4.06 -24.73
CA ASP A 305 -17.13 -4.15 -24.90
C ASP A 305 -17.68 -2.86 -25.55
N PRO A 306 -18.19 -2.93 -26.79
CA PRO A 306 -18.79 -1.77 -27.47
C PRO A 306 -20.09 -1.28 -26.83
N ASP A 307 -20.74 -2.09 -25.98
CA ASP A 307 -22.04 -1.79 -25.36
C ASP A 307 -21.92 -1.12 -23.98
N VAL A 308 -20.71 -0.93 -23.45
CA VAL A 308 -20.48 -0.19 -22.20
C VAL A 308 -20.52 1.32 -22.48
N PRO A 309 -21.54 2.07 -21.99
CA PRO A 309 -21.79 3.46 -22.39
C PRO A 309 -20.73 4.46 -21.91
N ILE A 310 -19.92 4.06 -20.92
CA ILE A 310 -18.85 4.86 -20.34
C ILE A 310 -17.60 4.01 -20.41
N LYS A 311 -16.86 4.12 -21.51
CA LYS A 311 -15.49 3.61 -21.55
C LYS A 311 -14.69 4.41 -20.53
N PRO A 312 -14.03 3.73 -19.57
CA PRO A 312 -13.10 4.43 -18.70
C PRO A 312 -12.07 5.18 -19.54
N SER A 313 -11.68 6.39 -19.12
CA SER A 313 -10.74 7.26 -19.85
C SER A 313 -9.36 6.63 -20.07
N HIS A 314 -9.05 5.53 -19.40
CA HIS A 314 -7.82 4.75 -19.55
C HIS A 314 -7.85 3.70 -20.67
N CYS A 315 -9.00 3.48 -21.33
CA CYS A 315 -9.08 2.48 -22.42
C CYS A 315 -8.63 3.01 -23.80
N SER A 316 -8.31 4.32 -23.95
CA SER A 316 -7.97 4.92 -25.25
C SER A 316 -6.53 4.71 -25.71
N ASP A 317 -5.61 4.33 -24.80
CA ASP A 317 -4.18 4.20 -25.10
C ASP A 317 -3.71 2.75 -25.25
N PHE A 318 -4.63 1.79 -25.21
CA PHE A 318 -4.29 0.38 -25.35
C PHE A 318 -4.08 0.02 -26.83
N THR A 319 -2.83 0.01 -27.27
CA THR A 319 -2.44 -0.66 -28.52
C THR A 319 -1.90 -2.04 -28.11
N PRO A 320 -2.57 -3.16 -28.45
CA PRO A 320 -2.06 -4.48 -28.13
C PRO A 320 -0.64 -4.61 -28.69
N ALA A 321 0.33 -4.93 -27.83
CA ALA A 321 1.66 -5.24 -28.30
C ALA A 321 1.57 -6.52 -29.16
N ASP A 322 2.15 -6.48 -30.35
CA ASP A 322 2.31 -7.68 -31.18
C ASP A 322 3.16 -8.70 -30.38
N PRO A 323 2.67 -9.92 -30.15
CA PRO A 323 3.43 -10.95 -29.45
C PRO A 323 4.51 -11.47 -30.42
N GLU A 324 5.70 -10.87 -30.38
CA GLU A 324 6.87 -11.50 -30.98
C GLU A 324 7.35 -12.64 -30.08
N ASP A 325 7.43 -13.84 -30.68
CA ASP A 325 7.80 -15.13 -30.09
C ASP A 325 9.19 -15.10 -29.42
N GLY A 326 9.22 -14.89 -28.12
CA GLY A 326 10.38 -15.12 -27.25
C GLY A 326 10.04 -16.18 -26.22
N GLN A 327 9.95 -17.44 -26.63
CA GLN A 327 9.75 -18.55 -25.69
C GLN A 327 11.02 -18.69 -24.84
N PRO A 328 10.95 -18.62 -23.50
CA PRO A 328 12.11 -18.82 -22.64
C PRO A 328 12.60 -20.28 -22.75
N ASP A 329 13.91 -20.47 -22.90
CA ASP A 329 14.54 -21.81 -22.91
C ASP A 329 14.49 -22.41 -21.50
N ASP A 330 13.62 -23.40 -21.29
CA ASP A 330 13.31 -24.03 -19.99
C ASP A 330 14.41 -24.95 -19.41
N ARG A 331 15.70 -24.79 -19.75
CA ARG A 331 16.75 -25.73 -19.26
C ARG A 331 18.07 -25.07 -18.92
N CYS A 332 18.34 -25.01 -17.62
CA CYS A 332 19.69 -24.87 -17.09
C CYS A 332 20.35 -26.25 -17.07
N GLU A 333 20.78 -26.73 -18.24
CA GLU A 333 21.72 -27.85 -18.27
C GLU A 333 23.05 -27.37 -17.68
N THR A 334 23.37 -27.85 -16.49
CA THR A 334 24.69 -27.72 -15.85
C THR A 334 25.70 -28.55 -16.65
N GLY A 335 26.07 -28.03 -17.81
CA GLY A 335 27.05 -28.63 -18.71
C GLY A 335 28.46 -28.45 -18.18
N GLY A 336 28.98 -29.47 -17.50
CA GLY A 336 30.41 -29.63 -17.27
C GLY A 336 31.16 -29.63 -18.61
N THR A 337 32.01 -28.62 -18.84
CA THR A 337 32.77 -28.47 -20.07
C THR A 337 34.12 -29.17 -20.01
N THR A 338 34.31 -30.10 -20.93
CA THR A 338 35.62 -30.42 -21.52
C THR A 338 35.57 -30.08 -23.01
N GLY A 339 36.43 -29.18 -23.48
CA GLY A 339 37.04 -29.31 -24.81
C GLY A 339 36.87 -28.18 -25.85
N THR A 340 37.88 -27.29 -25.90
CA THR A 340 38.76 -26.97 -27.06
C THR A 340 38.19 -26.35 -28.37
N THR A 341 38.62 -25.09 -28.60
CA THR A 341 39.03 -24.38 -29.85
C THR A 341 38.14 -24.26 -31.09
N GLY A 342 37.96 -22.99 -31.51
CA GLY A 342 38.54 -22.49 -32.78
C GLY A 342 37.59 -21.79 -33.76
N GLY A 343 37.92 -20.55 -34.18
CA GLY A 343 37.62 -20.06 -35.54
C GLY A 343 36.82 -18.75 -35.73
N SER A 344 37.46 -17.60 -35.53
CA SER A 344 37.70 -16.50 -36.48
C SER A 344 36.71 -16.13 -37.65
N VAL A 345 36.42 -14.81 -37.72
CA VAL A 345 36.26 -13.85 -38.87
C VAL A 345 34.87 -13.52 -39.49
N GLY A 346 34.57 -12.20 -39.52
CA GLY A 346 33.78 -11.47 -40.54
C GLY A 346 32.56 -10.74 -39.94
N GLY A 347 32.34 -9.42 -39.93
CA GLY A 347 32.81 -8.32 -40.78
C GLY A 347 31.72 -7.89 -41.76
N SER A 348 31.01 -6.77 -41.51
CA SER A 348 30.59 -5.75 -42.51
C SER A 348 29.53 -4.76 -41.99
N ASP A 349 29.66 -3.53 -42.49
CA ASP A 349 28.97 -2.28 -42.18
C ASP A 349 27.52 -2.17 -42.68
N GLY A 350 26.79 -1.17 -42.15
CA GLY A 350 25.51 -0.71 -42.69
C GLY A 350 25.01 0.60 -42.07
N SER A 351 25.38 1.73 -42.67
CA SER A 351 24.94 3.09 -42.36
C SER A 351 23.64 3.50 -43.09
N GLY A 352 22.82 4.35 -42.46
CA GLY A 352 21.80 5.22 -43.07
C GLY A 352 20.89 5.80 -41.97
N GLY A 353 20.80 7.11 -41.68
CA GLY A 353 20.30 8.21 -42.54
C GLY A 353 18.77 8.10 -42.65
N THR A 354 17.89 9.03 -42.24
CA THR A 354 17.90 10.50 -42.14
C THR A 354 16.61 10.98 -41.45
N ASP A 355 16.70 12.14 -40.77
CA ASP A 355 15.73 13.25 -40.61
C ASP A 355 14.21 13.03 -40.79
N THR A 356 13.43 13.46 -39.79
CA THR A 356 12.27 14.34 -40.05
C THR A 356 11.96 15.23 -38.86
N ALA A 357 12.09 16.54 -39.07
CA ALA A 357 11.52 17.58 -38.24
C ALA A 357 10.02 17.74 -38.54
N GLY A 358 9.21 17.95 -37.50
CA GLY A 358 7.79 18.23 -37.61
C GLY A 358 7.28 18.95 -36.37
N THR A 359 7.40 20.27 -36.37
CA THR A 359 6.63 21.21 -35.55
C THR A 359 5.13 20.95 -35.68
N ASN A 360 4.39 21.06 -34.58
CA ASN A 360 3.10 21.76 -34.57
C ASN A 360 2.70 22.23 -33.17
N ASP A 361 2.10 23.41 -33.19
CA ASP A 361 1.71 24.28 -32.11
C ASP A 361 0.40 23.85 -31.42
N GLY A 362 0.19 24.39 -30.22
CA GLY A 362 -1.10 24.95 -29.81
C GLY A 362 -2.15 23.98 -29.27
N ASP A 363 -2.43 24.05 -27.98
CA ASP A 363 -3.57 24.85 -27.50
C ASP A 363 -3.84 24.60 -26.01
N GLY A 364 -3.87 25.70 -25.27
CA GLY A 364 -4.30 25.72 -23.88
C GLY A 364 -5.82 25.66 -23.77
N ALA A 365 -6.30 24.85 -22.82
CA ALA A 365 -7.67 24.95 -22.32
C ALA A 365 -7.66 24.75 -20.80
N GLY A 366 -7.83 25.85 -20.07
CA GLY A 366 -7.95 25.86 -18.62
C GLY A 366 -9.28 25.28 -18.14
N CYS A 367 -9.22 24.45 -17.10
CA CYS A 367 -10.39 23.95 -16.40
C CYS A 367 -10.94 25.01 -15.43
N GLY A 368 -12.08 25.61 -15.78
CA GLY A 368 -12.86 26.46 -14.89
C GLY A 368 -13.78 25.63 -13.99
N CYS A 369 -13.60 25.72 -12.67
CA CYS A 369 -14.53 25.15 -11.70
C CYS A 369 -15.88 25.88 -11.74
N ARG A 370 -16.96 25.17 -12.08
CA ARG A 370 -18.34 25.63 -11.86
C ARG A 370 -18.84 25.13 -10.51
N THR A 371 -18.97 26.04 -9.55
CA THR A 371 -19.75 25.84 -8.33
C THR A 371 -21.24 26.02 -8.64
N GLY A 372 -21.99 24.92 -8.70
CA GLY A 372 -23.45 24.91 -8.81
C GLY A 372 -24.08 24.69 -7.44
N GLY A 373 -24.80 25.70 -6.94
CA GLY A 373 -25.54 25.66 -5.68
C GLY A 373 -27.03 25.37 -5.86
N GLY A 374 -27.58 24.69 -4.86
CA GLY A 374 -28.98 24.75 -4.39
C GLY A 374 -29.93 23.63 -4.85
N PRO A 375 -31.13 23.49 -4.25
CA PRO A 375 -31.54 23.87 -2.90
C PRO A 375 -32.38 22.78 -2.15
N MET A 376 -32.62 23.06 -0.87
CA MET A 376 -33.55 22.43 0.07
C MET A 376 -34.86 21.88 -0.53
N ALA A 377 -35.14 20.59 -0.30
CA ALA A 377 -36.44 19.97 -0.63
C ALA A 377 -36.91 18.89 0.37
N TRP A 378 -36.66 19.05 1.68
CA TRP A 378 -37.03 18.04 2.70
C TRP A 378 -38.03 18.51 3.77
N ALA A 379 -38.92 19.48 3.45
CA ALA A 379 -39.85 20.06 4.43
C ALA A 379 -41.36 19.77 4.21
N ILE A 380 -41.76 18.78 3.41
CA ILE A 380 -43.20 18.55 3.09
C ILE A 380 -43.67 17.10 3.36
N LEU A 381 -43.31 16.50 4.51
CA LEU A 381 -43.83 15.16 4.86
C LEU A 381 -44.38 14.97 6.30
N LEU A 382 -44.45 16.02 7.13
CA LEU A 382 -44.90 15.89 8.53
C LEU A 382 -46.25 16.55 8.87
N LEU A 383 -47.12 16.78 7.89
CA LEU A 383 -48.41 17.46 8.09
C LEU A 383 -49.73 16.64 8.09
N PRO A 384 -49.79 15.30 7.92
CA PRO A 384 -51.08 14.60 8.04
C PRO A 384 -51.35 13.87 9.37
N LEU A 385 -50.41 13.76 10.32
CA LEU A 385 -50.62 12.96 11.53
C LEU A 385 -51.36 13.66 12.69
N LEU A 386 -51.62 14.97 12.61
CA LEU A 386 -52.31 15.72 13.68
C LEU A 386 -53.84 15.83 13.51
N VAL A 387 -54.43 15.34 12.42
CA VAL A 387 -55.89 15.45 12.19
C VAL A 387 -56.69 14.25 12.72
N ARG A 388 -56.05 13.14 13.11
CA ARG A 388 -56.77 11.92 13.53
C ARG A 388 -57.07 11.78 15.03
N ARG A 389 -56.66 12.72 15.89
CA ARG A 389 -56.81 12.59 17.36
C ARG A 389 -57.99 13.35 17.99
N ARG A 390 -58.96 13.85 17.21
CA ARG A 390 -60.15 14.58 17.73
C ARG A 390 -61.51 13.86 17.61
N ARG A 391 -61.54 12.55 17.36
CA ARG A 391 -62.80 11.76 17.42
C ARG A 391 -62.66 10.52 18.30
N ALA A 392 -62.50 10.73 19.61
CA ALA A 392 -62.70 9.68 20.61
C ALA A 392 -62.91 10.30 21.99
N LEU A 393 -63.94 11.14 22.16
CA LEU A 393 -64.43 11.59 23.47
C LEU A 393 -65.85 12.13 23.28
N ASN A 394 -66.83 11.23 23.25
CA ASN A 394 -68.23 11.49 23.59
C ASN A 394 -69.03 10.18 23.47
N GLY A 395 -69.46 9.61 24.60
CA GLY A 395 -70.50 8.58 24.57
C GLY A 395 -70.53 7.57 25.71
N ARG A 396 -71.05 8.02 26.87
CA ARG A 396 -72.01 7.30 27.75
C ARG A 396 -71.63 5.94 28.41
N SER A 397 -71.54 5.97 29.74
CA SER A 397 -72.03 4.95 30.70
C SER A 397 -73.58 4.88 30.70
N PRO A 398 -74.32 4.02 31.48
CA PRO A 398 -73.94 3.13 32.60
C PRO A 398 -74.73 1.76 32.72
N HIS A 399 -74.58 1.12 33.90
CA HIS A 399 -75.30 -0.02 34.54
C HIS A 399 -74.67 -1.42 34.37
N LEU A 400 -74.07 -2.05 35.40
CA LEU A 400 -74.53 -2.62 36.70
C LEU A 400 -75.21 -4.00 36.58
N VAL A 401 -74.58 -4.97 37.28
CA VAL A 401 -74.93 -6.38 37.56
C VAL A 401 -74.67 -7.37 36.43
#